data_AF-A0A2V6F1Q5-F1
#
_entry.id   AF-A0A2V6F1Q5-F1
#
_cell.length_a   1.000
_cell.length_b   1.000
_cell.length_c   1.000
_cell.angle_alpha   90.00
_cell.angle_beta   90.00
_cell.angle_gamma   90.00
#
_symmetry.space_group_name_H-M   'P 1'
#
loop_
_entity.id
_entity.type
_entity.pdbx_description
1 polymer ?
#
loop_
_entity_poly.entity_id
_entity_poly.type
_entity_poly.pdbx_seq_one_letter_code
_entity_poly.pdbx_strand_id
1 'polypeptide(L)'
;ATGHESVNPATLLERSEDAQLIKEAMDELPAEFREILTLRHQEGLSYKEIADIAQIPSGTVMSRLARARAKLKECLKVRIGMEK
;
A
#
# COMPACT_ATOMS: atom_id res chain seq x y z
N ALA A 1 -15.34 20.32 -22.09
CA ALA A 1 -14.23 19.67 -22.80
C ALA A 1 -13.07 19.57 -21.82
N THR A 2 -12.79 18.36 -21.33
CA THR A 2 -11.82 18.07 -20.27
C THR A 2 -10.40 18.31 -20.78
N GLY A 3 -9.64 19.10 -20.01
CA GLY A 3 -8.25 19.44 -20.30
C GLY A 3 -7.36 18.21 -20.27
N HIS A 4 -6.63 18.00 -21.36
CA HIS A 4 -5.55 17.05 -21.41
C HIS A 4 -4.37 17.69 -20.67
N GLU A 5 -4.24 17.40 -19.38
CA GLU A 5 -3.02 17.69 -18.64
C GLU A 5 -1.89 16.92 -19.33
N SER A 6 -1.02 17.65 -20.04
CA SER A 6 0.18 17.11 -20.65
C SER A 6 1.06 16.53 -19.54
N VAL A 7 0.94 15.22 -19.32
CA VAL A 7 1.81 14.50 -18.40
C VAL A 7 3.23 14.59 -18.99
N ASN A 8 4.09 15.39 -18.35
CA ASN A 8 5.46 15.60 -18.77
C ASN A 8 6.29 14.35 -18.41
N PRO A 9 7.29 13.94 -19.22
CA PRO A 9 8.20 12.83 -18.88
C PRO A 9 8.78 12.91 -17.47
N ALA A 10 9.04 14.09 -16.92
CA ALA A 10 9.51 14.24 -15.54
C ALA A 10 8.49 13.71 -14.52
N THR A 11 7.21 14.06 -14.65
CA THR A 11 6.17 13.62 -13.71
C THR A 11 5.81 12.14 -13.87
N LEU A 12 6.00 11.56 -15.06
CA LEU A 12 5.91 10.11 -15.27
C LEU A 12 7.06 9.37 -14.59
N LEU A 13 8.27 9.93 -14.64
CA LEU A 13 9.44 9.35 -14.00
C LEU A 13 9.29 9.37 -12.48
N GLU A 14 8.95 10.53 -11.89
CA GLU A 14 8.73 10.68 -10.45
C GLU A 14 7.67 9.68 -9.92
N ARG A 15 6.53 9.58 -10.61
CA ARG A 15 5.48 8.61 -10.24
C ARG A 15 5.95 7.15 -10.32
N SER A 16 6.82 6.84 -11.28
CA SER A 16 7.36 5.49 -11.45
C SER A 16 8.36 5.16 -10.34
N GLU A 17 9.17 6.14 -9.93
CA GLU A 17 10.10 6.03 -8.81
C GLU A 17 9.35 5.85 -7.47
N ASP A 18 8.31 6.65 -7.22
CA ASP A 18 7.43 6.51 -6.05
C ASP A 18 6.75 5.12 -6.01
N ALA A 19 6.21 4.68 -7.15
CA ALA A 19 5.56 3.37 -7.25
C ALA A 19 6.54 2.23 -6.98
N GLN A 20 7.78 2.35 -7.47
CA GLN A 20 8.83 1.37 -7.23
C GLN A 20 9.20 1.32 -5.74
N LEU A 21 9.38 2.47 -5.09
CA LEU A 21 9.65 2.54 -3.64
C LEU A 21 8.55 1.88 -2.80
N ILE A 22 7.28 2.14 -3.13
CA ILE A 22 6.14 1.51 -2.45
C ILE A 22 6.15 0.00 -2.68
N LYS A 23 6.38 -0.45 -3.92
CA LYS A 23 6.41 -1.86 -4.27
C LYS A 23 7.49 -2.61 -3.49
N GLU A 24 8.69 -2.05 -3.41
CA GLU A 24 9.78 -2.66 -2.65
C GLU A 24 9.51 -2.65 -1.15
N ALA A 25 8.95 -1.56 -0.60
CA ALA A 25 8.55 -1.51 0.81
C ALA A 25 7.43 -2.52 1.13
N MET A 26 6.52 -2.79 0.19
CA MET A 26 5.53 -3.86 0.31
C MET A 26 6.15 -5.26 0.25
N ASP A 27 7.27 -5.43 -0.46
CA ASP A 27 7.97 -6.71 -0.54
C ASP A 27 8.69 -7.07 0.78
N GLU A 28 9.11 -6.08 1.56
CA GLU A 28 9.67 -6.29 2.91
C GLU A 28 8.61 -6.65 3.96
N LEU A 29 7.32 -6.49 3.64
CA LEU A 29 6.25 -6.85 4.56
C LEU A 29 6.04 -8.37 4.60
N PRO A 30 5.69 -8.93 5.78
CA PRO A 30 5.13 -10.26 5.89
C PRO A 30 3.98 -10.48 4.91
N ALA A 31 3.87 -11.69 4.35
CA ALA A 31 2.87 -12.02 3.35
C ALA A 31 1.44 -11.67 3.79
N GLU A 32 1.09 -11.92 5.06
CA GLU A 32 -0.23 -11.59 5.62
C GLU A 32 -0.54 -10.09 5.65
N PHE A 33 0.47 -9.23 5.74
CA PHE A 33 0.31 -7.78 5.71
C PHE A 33 0.21 -7.27 4.28
N ARG A 34 0.99 -7.84 3.37
CA ARG A 34 0.93 -7.53 1.95
C ARG A 34 -0.43 -7.90 1.36
N GLU A 35 -0.92 -9.09 1.67
CA GLU A 35 -2.22 -9.59 1.22
C GLU A 35 -3.35 -8.66 1.67
N ILE A 36 -3.42 -8.32 2.96
CA ILE A 36 -4.52 -7.49 3.46
C ILE A 36 -4.48 -6.05 2.93
N LEU A 37 -3.28 -5.52 2.69
CA LEU A 37 -3.11 -4.20 2.06
C LEU A 37 -3.53 -4.23 0.59
N THR A 38 -3.19 -5.29 -0.14
CA THR A 38 -3.56 -5.50 -1.55
C THR A 38 -5.07 -5.59 -1.70
N LEU A 39 -5.72 -6.48 -0.93
CA LEU A 39 -7.17 -6.62 -0.94
C LEU A 39 -7.89 -5.29 -0.61
N ARG A 40 -7.31 -4.47 0.27
CA ARG A 40 -7.92 -3.18 0.63
C ARG A 40 -7.69 -2.07 -0.40
N HIS A 41 -6.47 -1.95 -0.94
CA HIS A 41 -6.06 -0.75 -1.70
C HIS A 41 -6.01 -0.98 -3.21
N GLN A 42 -5.66 -2.19 -3.66
CA GLN A 42 -5.66 -2.54 -5.09
C GLN A 42 -7.04 -3.05 -5.50
N GLU A 43 -7.60 -3.98 -4.73
CA GLU A 43 -8.92 -4.59 -5.06
C GLU A 43 -10.11 -3.78 -4.52
N GLY A 44 -9.86 -2.80 -3.63
CA GLY A 44 -10.90 -1.90 -3.11
C GLY A 44 -11.93 -2.58 -2.18
N LEU A 45 -11.63 -3.75 -1.65
CA LEU A 45 -12.58 -4.56 -0.89
C LEU A 45 -12.90 -3.97 0.50
N SER A 46 -14.12 -4.21 0.95
CA SER A 46 -14.59 -3.84 2.29
C SER A 46 -13.97 -4.74 3.36
N TYR A 47 -13.94 -4.28 4.62
CA TYR A 47 -13.46 -5.10 5.73
C TYR A 47 -14.18 -6.43 5.89
N LYS A 48 -15.47 -6.45 5.55
CA LYS A 48 -16.28 -7.68 5.57
C LYS A 48 -15.88 -8.65 4.47
N GLU A 49 -15.63 -8.17 3.26
CA GLU A 49 -15.20 -8.99 2.12
C GLU A 49 -13.79 -9.54 2.34
N ILE A 50 -12.89 -8.71 2.88
CA ILE A 50 -11.55 -9.14 3.28
C ILE A 50 -11.62 -10.22 4.38
N ALA A 51 -12.50 -10.04 5.37
CA ALA A 51 -12.70 -11.01 6.44
C ALA A 51 -13.18 -12.38 5.90
N ASP A 52 -14.08 -12.35 4.91
CA ASP A 52 -14.58 -13.53 4.23
C ASP A 52 -13.48 -14.23 3.41
N ILE A 53 -12.75 -13.49 2.58
CA ILE A 53 -11.67 -14.05 1.73
C ILE A 53 -10.53 -14.61 2.58
N ALA A 54 -10.05 -13.84 3.56
CA ALA A 54 -8.93 -14.22 4.41
C ALA A 54 -9.34 -15.16 5.56
N GLN A 55 -10.63 -15.51 5.67
CA GLN A 55 -11.19 -16.39 6.71
C GLN A 55 -10.78 -15.97 8.13
N ILE A 56 -10.83 -14.66 8.41
CA ILE A 56 -10.49 -14.08 9.72
C ILE A 56 -11.56 -13.10 10.20
N PRO A 57 -11.69 -12.86 11.52
CA PRO A 57 -12.66 -11.89 12.03
C PRO A 57 -12.43 -10.47 11.50
N SER A 58 -13.50 -9.71 11.29
CA SER A 58 -13.42 -8.29 10.85
C SER A 58 -12.63 -7.39 11.81
N GLY A 59 -12.67 -7.67 13.12
CA GLY A 59 -11.81 -6.99 14.10
C GLY A 59 -10.32 -7.31 13.91
N THR A 60 -10.00 -8.54 13.49
CA THR A 60 -8.64 -8.94 13.09
C THR A 60 -8.23 -8.23 11.81
N VAL A 61 -9.13 -8.07 10.84
CA VAL A 61 -8.87 -7.30 9.62
C VAL A 61 -8.47 -5.86 9.95
N MET A 62 -9.24 -5.18 10.81
CA MET A 62 -8.92 -3.81 11.24
C MET A 62 -7.56 -3.72 11.92
N SER A 63 -7.29 -4.58 12.91
CA SER A 63 -6.05 -4.55 13.68
C SER A 63 -4.83 -4.99 12.86
N ARG A 64 -4.99 -5.93 11.93
CA ARG A 64 -3.95 -6.37 11.00
C ARG A 64 -3.65 -5.29 9.97
N LEU A 65 -4.66 -4.61 9.41
CA LEU A 65 -4.47 -3.45 8.52
C LEU A 65 -3.74 -2.30 9.22
N ALA A 66 -4.06 -2.02 10.48
CA ALA A 66 -3.37 -0.98 11.25
C ALA A 66 -1.88 -1.30 11.41
N ARG A 67 -1.56 -2.55 11.78
CA ARG A 67 -0.18 -3.04 11.91
C ARG A 67 0.56 -3.06 10.57
N ALA A 68 -0.09 -3.54 9.51
CA ALA A 68 0.45 -3.56 8.16
C ALA A 68 0.82 -2.15 7.67
N ARG A 69 -0.06 -1.15 7.88
CA ARG A 69 0.22 0.25 7.53
C ARG A 69 1.36 0.84 8.34
N ALA A 70 1.42 0.56 9.65
CA ALA A 70 2.52 1.01 10.49
C ALA A 70 3.85 0.46 9.99
N LYS A 71 3.90 -0.85 9.67
CA LYS A 71 5.09 -1.51 9.15
C LYS A 71 5.50 -0.97 7.78
N LEU A 72 4.53 -0.76 6.88
CA LEU A 72 4.78 -0.16 5.56
C LEU A 72 5.38 1.24 5.71
N LYS A 73 4.86 2.05 6.64
CA LYS A 73 5.41 3.37 6.94
C LYS A 73 6.84 3.28 7.47
N GLU A 74 7.18 2.31 8.30
CA GLU A 74 8.56 2.10 8.75
C GLU A 74 9.49 1.72 7.59
N CYS A 75 9.09 0.78 6.73
CA CYS A 75 9.87 0.41 5.54
C CYS A 75 10.08 1.62 4.62
N LEU A 76 9.04 2.40 4.36
CA LEU A 76 9.13 3.61 3.55
C LEU A 76 10.04 4.67 4.18
N LYS A 77 9.98 4.88 5.50
CA LYS A 77 10.86 5.85 6.18
C LYS A 77 12.35 5.52 5.99
N VAL A 78 12.71 4.25 6.11
CA VAL A 78 14.09 3.78 5.90
C VAL A 78 14.54 4.08 4.47
N ARG A 79 13.66 3.93 3.49
CA ARG A 79 13.98 4.06 2.05
C ARG A 79 13.97 5.51 1.56
N ILE A 80 13.06 6.33 2.06
CA ILE A 80 12.97 7.77 1.73
C ILE A 80 14.08 8.56 2.44
N GLY A 81 14.85 7.92 3.33
CA GLY A 81 15.87 8.61 4.11
C GLY A 81 15.25 9.70 4.98
N MET A 82 14.04 9.47 5.52
CA MET A 82 13.53 10.34 6.59
C MET A 82 14.38 10.07 7.82
N GLU A 83 15.50 10.79 7.88
CA GLU A 83 16.39 10.92 9.02
C GLU A 83 15.59 11.34 10.26
N LYS A 84 16.14 10.95 11.41
CA LYS A 84 15.66 11.29 12.75
C LYS A 84 15.28 12.76 12.92
#